data_AF-X1MQ75-F1
#
_entry.id   AF-X1MQ75-F1
#
_cell.length_a   1.000
_cell.length_b   1.000
_cell.length_c   1.000
_cell.angle_alpha   90.00
_cell.angle_beta   90.00
_cell.angle_gamma   90.00
#
_symmetry.space_group_name_H-M   'P 1'
#
loop_
_entity.id
_entity.type
_entity.pdbx_description
1 polymer ?
#
loop_
_entity_poly.entity_id
_entity_poly.type
_entity_poly.pdbx_seq_one_letter_code
_entity_poly.pdbx_strand_id
1 'polypeptide(L)'
;VPEKIIPIFNYPLGNAKDLEWGSFVYLIGYPRGYKMITKGIVSNPNRDKNGAFMIDAPFNRGFSGGIVLAVKDGVPNFEIVGIAKSAAADYKYIIAPSEDFDFSEYDDRFPFNGDIYVQQMVTIQYGVTYVIPVESIKNLFKKNQKYFIRNGYNFSSFIGES
;
A
#
# COMPACT_ATOMS: atom_id res chain seq x y z
N VAL A 1 2.86 32.32 -18.23
CA VAL A 1 2.31 30.95 -18.14
C VAL A 1 1.35 30.94 -16.97
N PRO A 2 0.06 30.59 -17.14
CA PRO A 2 -0.85 30.53 -16.01
C PRO A 2 -0.32 29.49 -15.02
N GLU A 3 -0.26 29.87 -13.75
CA GLU A 3 0.23 29.02 -12.67
C GLU A 3 -0.68 27.79 -12.56
N LYS A 4 -0.13 26.62 -12.91
CA LYS A 4 -0.87 25.36 -12.85
C LYS A 4 -1.12 25.06 -11.37
N ILE A 5 -2.34 25.31 -10.90
CA ILE A 5 -2.76 24.95 -9.54
C ILE A 5 -2.64 23.44 -9.41
N ILE A 6 -1.66 22.98 -8.63
CA ILE A 6 -1.50 21.58 -8.27
C ILE A 6 -2.46 21.32 -7.11
N PRO A 7 -3.50 20.47 -7.28
CA PRO A 7 -4.41 20.17 -6.19
C PRO A 7 -3.64 19.50 -5.05
N ILE A 8 -3.71 20.09 -3.86
CA ILE A 8 -3.06 19.56 -2.66
C ILE A 8 -3.97 18.51 -2.04
N PHE A 9 -3.43 17.33 -1.78
CA PHE A 9 -4.11 16.28 -1.04
C PHE A 9 -4.08 16.61 0.47
N ASN A 10 -5.06 17.39 0.93
CA ASN A 10 -5.05 18.04 2.23
C ASN A 10 -5.86 17.29 3.30
N TYR A 11 -5.56 16.02 3.53
CA TYR A 11 -6.12 15.27 4.66
C TYR A 11 -5.16 15.27 5.85
N PRO A 12 -5.64 15.54 7.08
CA PRO A 12 -4.79 15.52 8.26
C PRO A 12 -4.28 14.12 8.57
N LEU A 13 -3.14 14.04 9.25
CA LEU A 13 -2.68 12.79 9.84
C LEU A 13 -3.53 12.42 11.05
N GLY A 14 -4.14 11.25 11.02
CA GLY A 14 -4.88 10.70 12.15
C GLY A 14 -3.99 10.00 13.17
N ASN A 15 -4.57 9.00 13.82
CA ASN A 15 -3.93 8.11 14.77
C ASN A 15 -4.35 6.67 14.46
N ALA A 16 -3.42 5.83 14.04
CA ALA A 16 -3.73 4.45 13.68
C ALA A 16 -4.03 3.59 14.91
N LYS A 17 -3.58 4.01 16.10
CA LYS A 17 -3.85 3.30 17.36
C LYS A 17 -5.30 3.44 17.82
N ASP A 18 -6.01 4.45 17.31
CA ASP A 18 -7.43 4.68 17.61
C ASP A 18 -8.35 3.86 16.68
N LEU A 19 -7.77 3.14 15.70
CA LEU A 19 -8.53 2.25 14.85
C LEU A 19 -8.99 1.02 15.64
N GLU A 20 -10.23 0.61 15.38
CA GLU A 20 -10.87 -0.55 15.96
C GLU A 20 -11.14 -1.62 14.90
N TRP A 21 -11.49 -2.82 15.35
CA TRP A 21 -12.03 -3.83 14.45
C TRP A 21 -13.27 -3.30 13.74
N GLY A 22 -13.30 -3.41 12.41
CA GLY A 22 -14.42 -2.94 11.60
C GLY A 22 -14.37 -1.46 11.21
N SER A 23 -13.38 -0.67 11.67
CA SER A 23 -13.24 0.72 11.23
C SER A 23 -13.12 0.79 9.70
N PHE A 24 -13.94 1.63 9.07
CA PHE A 24 -13.92 1.79 7.61
C PHE A 24 -12.68 2.53 7.14
N VAL A 25 -12.06 1.98 6.10
CA VAL A 25 -10.89 2.57 5.46
C VAL A 25 -11.03 2.61 3.95
N TYR A 26 -10.33 3.57 3.34
CA TYR A 26 -10.17 3.70 1.90
C TYR A 26 -8.69 3.61 1.56
N LEU A 27 -8.37 2.77 0.59
CA LEU A 27 -7.03 2.60 0.05
C LEU A 27 -6.99 3.21 -1.36
N ILE A 28 -6.08 4.16 -1.56
CA ILE A 28 -5.89 4.89 -2.81
C ILE A 28 -4.55 4.48 -3.41
N GLY A 29 -4.54 4.12 -4.68
CA GLY A 29 -3.31 3.69 -5.37
C GLY A 29 -3.40 3.82 -6.89
N TYR A 30 -2.40 3.25 -7.56
CA TYR A 30 -2.26 3.31 -9.02
C TYR A 30 -1.95 1.92 -9.64
N PRO A 31 -2.72 0.86 -9.31
CA PRO A 31 -2.48 -0.48 -9.84
C PRO A 31 -2.52 -0.50 -11.36
N ARG A 32 -1.50 -1.12 -11.98
CA ARG A 32 -1.37 -1.25 -13.44
C ARG A 32 -1.49 0.07 -14.23
N GLY A 33 -1.19 1.22 -13.63
CA GLY A 33 -1.29 2.50 -14.32
C GLY A 33 -2.68 3.15 -14.27
N TYR A 34 -3.59 2.67 -13.42
CA TYR A 34 -4.92 3.26 -13.26
C TYR A 34 -5.11 3.80 -11.86
N LYS A 35 -5.58 5.05 -11.74
CA LYS A 35 -5.98 5.63 -10.45
C LYS A 35 -7.16 4.84 -9.90
N MET A 36 -6.99 4.21 -8.74
CA MET A 36 -8.04 3.42 -8.11
C MET A 36 -8.20 3.76 -6.64
N ILE A 37 -9.45 3.69 -6.19
CA ILE A 37 -9.83 3.73 -4.79
C ILE A 37 -10.55 2.43 -4.49
N THR A 38 -10.17 1.77 -3.41
CA THR A 38 -10.87 0.61 -2.88
C THR A 38 -11.22 0.85 -1.42
N LYS A 39 -12.25 0.16 -0.94
CA LYS A 39 -12.72 0.24 0.44
C LYS A 39 -12.41 -1.08 1.14
N GLY A 40 -12.17 -0.99 2.45
CA GLY A 40 -12.15 -2.14 3.34
C GLY A 40 -12.51 -1.75 4.76
N ILE A 41 -12.28 -2.68 5.66
CA ILE A 41 -12.33 -2.49 7.10
C ILE A 41 -11.00 -2.86 7.73
N VAL A 42 -10.76 -2.35 8.93
CA VAL A 42 -9.65 -2.79 9.78
C VAL A 42 -9.97 -4.19 10.34
N SER A 43 -9.09 -5.13 10.05
CA SER A 43 -9.22 -6.55 10.40
C SER A 43 -8.15 -7.03 11.39
N ASN A 44 -7.31 -6.13 11.90
CA ASN A 44 -6.43 -6.39 13.04
C ASN A 44 -5.82 -5.06 13.50
N PRO A 45 -6.45 -4.30 14.41
CA PRO A 45 -5.94 -3.02 14.87
C PRO A 45 -4.72 -3.18 15.80
N ASN A 46 -3.79 -2.24 15.73
CA ASN A 46 -2.66 -2.08 16.66
C ASN A 46 -1.91 -3.38 17.02
N ARG A 47 -1.69 -4.26 16.04
CA ARG A 47 -1.13 -5.61 16.19
C ARG A 47 0.26 -5.63 16.81
N ASP A 48 1.06 -4.59 16.61
CA ASP A 48 2.43 -4.49 17.10
C ASP A 48 2.59 -3.52 18.29
N LYS A 49 1.48 -3.05 18.87
CA LYS A 49 1.42 -2.00 19.93
C LYS A 49 1.98 -0.63 19.51
N ASN A 50 2.40 -0.47 18.26
CA ASN A 50 2.95 0.74 17.68
C ASN A 50 2.05 1.33 16.57
N GLY A 51 0.82 0.85 16.47
CA GLY A 51 -0.20 1.31 15.54
C GLY A 51 -0.32 0.46 14.28
N ALA A 52 0.56 -0.53 14.02
CA ALA A 52 0.45 -1.31 12.79
C ALA A 52 -0.84 -2.12 12.76
N PHE A 53 -1.48 -2.16 11.60
CA PHE A 53 -2.79 -2.79 11.44
C PHE A 53 -2.93 -3.53 10.11
N MET A 54 -3.99 -4.32 10.01
CA MET A 54 -4.39 -5.05 8.80
C MET A 54 -5.74 -4.57 8.31
N ILE A 55 -5.95 -4.63 7.01
CA ILE A 55 -7.21 -4.34 6.35
C ILE A 55 -7.56 -5.44 5.34
N ASP A 56 -8.84 -5.62 5.06
CA ASP A 56 -9.33 -6.59 4.06
C ASP A 56 -9.42 -6.02 2.63
N ALA A 57 -9.07 -4.74 2.46
CA ALA A 57 -9.14 -4.07 1.17
C ALA A 57 -8.33 -4.81 0.09
N PRO A 58 -8.91 -5.09 -1.10
CA PRO A 58 -8.21 -5.74 -2.19
C PRO A 58 -6.90 -5.04 -2.56
N PHE A 59 -5.80 -5.80 -2.53
CA PHE A 59 -4.47 -5.27 -2.79
C PHE A 59 -3.83 -5.97 -3.98
N ASN A 60 -3.32 -5.16 -4.90
CA ASN A 60 -2.61 -5.55 -6.10
C ASN A 60 -1.29 -4.77 -6.18
N ARG A 61 -0.35 -5.24 -7.01
CA ARG A 61 0.84 -4.45 -7.34
C ARG A 61 0.40 -3.06 -7.86
N GLY A 62 1.00 -2.02 -7.30
CA GLY A 62 0.63 -0.60 -7.51
C GLY A 62 -0.29 0.00 -6.44
N PHE A 63 -0.78 -0.80 -5.47
CA PHE A 63 -1.28 -0.27 -4.19
C PHE A 63 -0.18 -0.16 -3.12
N SER A 64 0.97 -0.82 -3.29
CA SER A 64 2.13 -0.60 -2.43
C SER A 64 2.53 0.88 -2.44
N GLY A 65 2.70 1.50 -1.28
CA GLY A 65 2.92 2.93 -1.14
C GLY A 65 1.64 3.78 -1.21
N GLY A 66 0.49 3.16 -1.45
CA GLY A 66 -0.81 3.82 -1.49
C GLY A 66 -1.25 4.35 -0.13
N ILE A 67 -2.02 5.44 -0.14
CA ILE A 67 -2.50 6.11 1.08
C ILE A 67 -3.71 5.36 1.63
N VAL A 68 -3.72 5.15 2.94
CA VAL A 68 -4.87 4.61 3.67
C VAL A 68 -5.53 5.72 4.48
N LEU A 69 -6.80 5.98 4.18
CA LEU A 69 -7.65 6.94 4.89
C LEU A 69 -8.63 6.19 5.79
N ALA A 70 -8.86 6.67 7.00
CA ALA A 70 -9.97 6.25 7.85
C ALA A 70 -11.05 7.32 7.91
N VAL A 71 -12.29 6.91 8.19
CA VAL A 71 -13.41 7.82 8.45
C VAL A 71 -13.56 8.01 9.95
N LYS A 72 -13.54 9.26 10.42
CA LYS A 72 -13.70 9.62 11.83
C LYS A 72 -15.02 10.35 12.05
N ASP A 73 -15.90 9.84 12.88
CA ASP A 73 -17.20 10.49 13.15
C ASP A 73 -18.07 10.71 11.89
N GLY A 74 -17.89 9.86 10.87
CA GLY A 74 -18.64 9.91 9.61
C GLY A 74 -18.01 10.77 8.51
N VAL A 75 -18.63 10.73 7.34
CA VAL A 75 -18.22 11.54 6.18
C VAL A 75 -18.61 13.00 6.44
N PRO A 76 -17.74 14.00 6.15
CA PRO A 76 -16.56 13.95 5.27
C PRO A 76 -15.20 13.90 5.99
N ASN A 77 -15.15 13.45 7.24
CA ASN A 77 -13.95 13.55 8.07
C ASN A 77 -13.00 12.37 7.80
N PHE A 78 -12.10 12.55 6.84
CA PHE A 78 -11.06 11.57 6.53
C PHE A 78 -9.72 11.95 7.15
N GLU A 79 -9.03 10.96 7.69
CA GLU A 79 -7.68 11.12 8.23
C GLU A 79 -6.74 10.10 7.60
N ILE A 80 -5.50 10.52 7.30
CA ILE A 80 -4.44 9.61 6.87
C ILE A 80 -4.00 8.79 8.08
N VAL A 81 -4.25 7.49 8.02
CA VAL A 81 -3.89 6.55 9.11
C VAL A 81 -2.74 5.63 8.75
N GLY A 82 -2.31 5.60 7.48
CA GLY A 82 -1.13 4.86 7.09
C GLY A 82 -0.87 4.80 5.60
N ILE A 83 0.11 3.97 5.25
CA ILE A 83 0.51 3.66 3.88
C ILE A 83 0.47 2.14 3.70
N ALA A 84 -0.19 1.68 2.64
CA ALA A 84 -0.26 0.25 2.34
C ALA A 84 1.13 -0.28 1.97
N LYS A 85 1.55 -1.37 2.61
CA LYS A 85 2.88 -1.96 2.44
C LYS A 85 2.85 -3.12 1.45
N SER A 86 2.03 -4.11 1.75
CA SER A 86 2.00 -5.38 1.02
C SER A 86 0.72 -6.14 1.35
N ALA A 87 0.37 -7.10 0.49
CA ALA A 87 -0.56 -8.15 0.85
C ALA A 87 0.18 -9.37 1.41
N ALA A 88 -0.53 -10.29 2.07
CA ALA A 88 -0.04 -11.65 2.22
C ALA A 88 0.12 -12.29 0.84
N ALA A 89 1.17 -13.10 0.67
CA ALA A 89 1.42 -13.79 -0.57
C ALA A 89 2.01 -15.17 -0.30
N ASP A 90 1.56 -16.15 -1.08
CA ASP A 90 2.17 -17.46 -1.15
C ASP A 90 3.17 -17.51 -2.29
N TYR A 91 4.27 -18.20 -2.05
CA TYR A 91 5.30 -18.45 -3.05
C TYR A 91 5.23 -19.91 -3.44
N LYS A 92 5.06 -20.17 -4.75
CA LYS A 92 5.08 -21.51 -5.32
C LYS A 92 6.22 -21.60 -6.33
N TYR A 93 6.90 -22.73 -6.35
CA TYR A 93 7.86 -23.05 -7.39
C TYR A 93 7.15 -23.91 -8.44
N ILE A 94 7.18 -23.46 -9.69
CA ILE A 94 6.61 -24.19 -10.82
C ILE A 94 7.73 -24.51 -11.81
N ILE A 95 7.51 -25.55 -12.61
CA ILE A 95 8.36 -25.83 -13.78
C ILE A 95 7.71 -25.13 -14.96
N ALA A 96 8.47 -24.29 -15.65
CA ALA A 96 8.01 -23.55 -16.81
C ALA A 96 9.13 -23.42 -17.86
N PRO A 97 8.81 -23.14 -19.13
CA PRO A 97 9.78 -22.78 -20.15
C PRO A 97 10.62 -21.54 -19.75
N SER A 98 11.62 -21.19 -20.55
CA SER A 98 12.37 -19.93 -20.37
C SER A 98 11.44 -18.71 -20.42
N GLU A 99 11.80 -17.60 -19.75
CA GLU A 99 10.99 -16.37 -19.78
C GLU A 99 10.78 -15.81 -21.20
N ASP A 100 11.74 -16.05 -22.10
CA ASP A 100 11.69 -15.64 -23.51
C ASP A 100 10.99 -16.65 -24.43
N PHE A 101 10.34 -17.68 -23.87
CA PHE A 101 9.63 -18.68 -24.68
C PHE A 101 8.38 -18.08 -25.33
N ASP A 102 8.28 -18.19 -26.66
CA ASP A 102 7.11 -17.73 -27.39
C ASP A 102 5.96 -18.74 -27.31
N PHE A 103 5.00 -18.44 -26.45
CA PHE A 103 3.81 -19.26 -26.28
C PHE A 103 2.83 -19.19 -27.46
N SER A 104 3.00 -18.27 -28.41
CA SER A 104 2.08 -18.14 -29.55
C SER A 104 2.19 -19.28 -30.56
N GLU A 105 3.34 -19.97 -30.60
CA GLU A 105 3.60 -21.09 -31.51
C GLU A 105 3.46 -22.47 -30.82
N TYR A 106 3.17 -22.50 -29.52
CA TYR A 106 3.08 -23.74 -28.74
C TYR A 106 1.70 -24.38 -28.83
N ASP A 107 1.65 -25.64 -29.28
CA ASP A 107 0.44 -26.48 -29.28
C ASP A 107 0.37 -27.31 -27.99
N ASP A 108 -0.57 -26.98 -27.12
CA ASP A 108 -0.77 -27.60 -25.80
C ASP A 108 -1.22 -29.07 -25.85
N ARG A 109 -1.54 -29.59 -27.03
CA ARG A 109 -1.87 -31.00 -27.26
C ARG A 109 -0.62 -31.88 -27.34
N PHE A 110 0.56 -31.30 -27.51
CA PHE A 110 1.83 -32.03 -27.57
C PHE A 110 2.68 -31.80 -26.32
N PRO A 111 3.49 -32.78 -25.90
CA PRO A 111 4.44 -32.58 -24.80
C PRO A 111 5.43 -31.45 -25.11
N PHE A 112 5.70 -30.64 -24.09
CA PHE A 112 6.79 -29.67 -24.15
C PHE A 112 8.15 -30.38 -24.23
N ASN A 113 8.95 -30.03 -25.24
CA ASN A 113 10.26 -30.64 -25.49
C ASN A 113 11.44 -29.66 -25.33
N GLY A 114 11.19 -28.45 -24.84
CA GLY A 114 12.24 -27.45 -24.60
C GLY A 114 12.90 -27.58 -23.22
N ASP A 115 13.79 -26.65 -22.93
CA ASP A 115 14.41 -26.56 -21.61
C ASP A 115 13.40 -26.10 -20.55
N ILE A 116 13.46 -26.75 -19.39
CA ILE A 116 12.60 -26.47 -18.26
C ILE A 116 13.37 -25.76 -17.15
N TYR A 117 12.74 -24.74 -16.58
CA TYR A 117 13.30 -23.91 -15.53
C TYR A 117 12.37 -23.88 -14.32
N VAL A 118 12.95 -23.73 -13.14
CA VAL A 118 12.18 -23.49 -11.93
C VAL A 118 11.88 -22.00 -11.85
N GLN A 119 10.60 -21.65 -11.91
CA GLN A 119 10.12 -20.27 -11.74
C GLN A 119 9.40 -20.11 -10.41
N GLN A 120 9.60 -18.96 -9.77
CA GLN A 120 8.86 -18.59 -8.55
C GLN A 120 7.58 -17.83 -8.92
N MET A 121 6.44 -18.46 -8.71
CA MET A 121 5.12 -17.85 -8.86
C MET A 121 4.66 -17.24 -7.53
N VAL A 122 4.32 -15.95 -7.54
CA VAL A 122 3.79 -15.23 -6.37
C VAL A 122 2.27 -15.16 -6.47
N THR A 123 1.55 -15.77 -5.53
CA THR A 123 0.09 -15.71 -5.44
C THR A 123 -0.30 -14.76 -4.33
N ILE A 124 -0.98 -13.66 -4.65
CA ILE A 124 -1.48 -12.72 -3.64
C ILE A 124 -2.68 -13.35 -2.94
N GLN A 125 -2.64 -13.41 -1.61
CA GLN A 125 -3.79 -13.73 -0.79
C GLN A 125 -4.58 -12.43 -0.53
N TYR A 126 -5.67 -12.26 -1.28
CA TYR A 126 -6.58 -11.12 -1.09
C TYR A 126 -7.28 -11.20 0.27
N GLY A 127 -7.70 -10.04 0.78
CA GLY A 127 -8.32 -9.93 2.12
C GLY A 127 -7.32 -9.78 3.26
N VAL A 128 -6.01 -9.77 2.96
CA VAL A 128 -4.96 -9.58 3.96
C VAL A 128 -3.96 -8.54 3.48
N THR A 129 -4.21 -7.27 3.84
CA THR A 129 -3.35 -6.14 3.49
C THR A 129 -2.71 -5.53 4.73
N TYR A 130 -1.38 -5.46 4.74
CA TYR A 130 -0.59 -4.86 5.82
C TYR A 130 -0.40 -3.36 5.59
N VAL A 131 -0.57 -2.58 6.65
CA VAL A 131 -0.44 -1.12 6.60
C VAL A 131 0.71 -0.66 7.52
N ILE A 132 1.57 0.22 7.00
CA ILE A 132 2.52 0.99 7.80
C ILE A 132 1.74 2.13 8.44
N PRO A 133 1.70 2.21 9.78
CA PRO A 133 0.83 3.14 10.46
C PRO A 133 1.40 4.55 10.45
N VAL A 134 0.54 5.56 10.56
CA VAL A 134 0.92 6.98 10.50
C VAL A 134 1.93 7.37 11.59
N GLU A 135 1.97 6.67 12.71
CA GLU A 135 2.97 6.82 13.77
C GLU A 135 4.38 6.55 13.24
N SER A 136 4.54 5.57 12.35
CA SER A 136 5.84 5.28 11.72
C SER A 136 6.29 6.44 10.83
N ILE A 137 5.36 7.06 10.11
CA ILE A 137 5.61 8.22 9.25
C ILE A 137 6.00 9.43 10.10
N LYS A 138 5.21 9.73 11.15
CA LYS A 138 5.51 10.79 12.12
C LYS A 138 6.89 10.59 12.73
N ASN A 139 7.21 9.37 13.19
CA ASN A 139 8.50 9.05 13.80
C ASN A 139 9.67 9.18 12.82
N LEU A 140 9.49 8.83 11.55
CA LEU A 140 10.52 9.01 10.51
C LEU A 140 10.92 10.49 10.40
N PHE A 141 9.94 11.38 10.29
CA PHE A 141 10.21 12.81 10.16
C PHE A 141 10.79 13.41 11.43
N LYS A 142 10.24 13.06 12.61
CA LYS A 142 10.75 13.54 13.91
C LYS A 142 12.21 13.14 14.13
N LYS A 143 12.55 11.85 13.92
CA LYS A 143 13.91 11.34 14.14
C LYS A 143 14.94 11.95 13.18
N ASN A 144 14.51 12.33 11.98
CA ASN A 144 15.38 12.86 10.92
C ASN A 144 15.18 14.37 10.67
N GLN A 145 14.52 15.09 11.59
CA GLN A 145 14.14 16.49 11.39
C GLN A 145 15.33 17.38 11.01
N LYS A 146 16.46 17.24 11.72
CA LYS A 146 17.69 18.00 11.42
C LYS A 146 18.20 17.75 10.01
N TYR A 147 18.14 16.51 9.54
CA TYR A 147 18.54 16.15 8.18
C TYR A 147 17.62 16.83 7.15
N PHE A 148 16.30 16.77 7.34
CA PHE A 148 15.35 17.38 6.42
C PHE A 148 15.49 18.91 6.37
N ILE A 149 15.56 19.57 7.53
CA ILE A 149 15.74 21.03 7.61
C ILE A 149 17.03 21.47 6.92
N ARG A 150 18.15 20.76 7.14
CA ARG A 150 19.43 21.07 6.49
C ARG A 150 19.35 20.96 4.96
N ASN A 151 18.48 20.09 4.44
CA ASN A 151 18.25 19.93 3.01
C ASN A 151 17.09 20.79 2.48
N GLY A 152 16.56 21.72 3.28
CA GLY A 152 15.51 22.66 2.85
C GLY A 152 14.08 22.12 2.94
N TYR A 153 13.85 20.98 3.60
CA TYR A 153 12.52 20.41 3.78
C TYR A 153 12.00 20.64 5.20
N ASN A 154 10.82 21.26 5.32
CA ASN A 154 10.12 21.46 6.59
C ASN A 154 8.77 20.71 6.57
N PHE A 155 8.66 19.67 7.41
CA PHE A 155 7.47 18.84 7.53
C PHE A 155 6.65 19.11 8.80
N SER A 156 6.99 20.13 9.60
CA SER A 156 6.35 20.40 10.89
C SER A 156 4.83 20.57 10.74
N SER A 157 4.39 21.33 9.73
CA SER A 157 2.96 21.52 9.42
C SER A 157 2.25 20.22 9.03
N PHE A 158 2.93 19.31 8.33
CA PHE A 158 2.38 18.02 7.90
C PHE A 158 2.22 17.06 9.09
N ILE A 159 3.19 17.02 10.01
CA ILE A 159 3.13 16.12 11.17
C ILE A 159 2.28 16.67 12.34
N GLY A 160 1.74 17.88 12.20
CA GLY A 160 0.91 18.54 13.22
C GLY A 160 1.71 19.12 14.37
N GLU A 161 2.99 19.44 14.16
CA GLU A 161 3.82 20.17 15.11
C GLU A 161 3.81 21.65 14.73
N SER A 162 3.04 22.44 15.47
CA SER A 162 3.02 23.91 15.41
C SER A 162 4.05 24.51 16.36
#